data_AF-A0A2W4S3Q6-F1
#
_entry.id   AF-A0A2W4S3Q6-F1
#
_cell.length_a   1.000
_cell.length_b   1.000
_cell.length_c   1.000
_cell.angle_alpha   90.00
_cell.angle_beta   90.00
_cell.angle_gamma   90.00
#
_symmetry.space_group_name_H-M   'P 1'
#
loop_
_entity.id
_entity.type
_entity.pdbx_description
1 polymer ?
#
loop_
_entity_poly.entity_id
_entity_poly.type
_entity_poly.pdbx_seq_one_letter_code
_entity_poly.pdbx_strand_id
1 'polypeptide(L)'
;FFTGFTLACELAWKGGENREEAQRLANLERLSLLRVIDANPGIRRLAGNPLLASLLALIKRQGVTLPERRVELYKLYMETMLRSWNRARSLDKQPIGPEIDFSPTQRLLAKLALHLRQTNPQGGLIHEEAMNDYLLNYFRDDDFSRMEAEGKAKGFLDSVHKYSNLLIEKGHRQYGFIHLTFEEYLAGFGLALERDEELQKLFPDYLQQPELWQETLLLSLGVMAVINNDRDKANAVLDGLLKSAKPDAVLFAGAALNDVGAGVVGNRMVRQIQQGLLALGQDENQTLSVRRRAGLLLGDSGWLPDDLDLLIHIPKGPFLCGEGKTPAAIQQDYWIGKYPVTNAQYQRFIDAGGYQNRTFWTEQGWQQRTEKVWQQPGYWQDSGWANPLSPVVGVCAYEAQAYCSWLQTLVLAHPDRFGLTEAVPESYCVRLPSNDEWERAARGVGGREYPWGKDFKAGCVNCADSWEIDAKDRGTTAVGLFVQGASPDGLLDCSGNVWEWAFSANENYYNRGGSWNYQTGNVRCAIRDRNHTDTRNVNFGFRLVLGSPW
;
A
#
# COMPACT_ATOMS: atom_id res chain seq x y z
N PHE A 1 4.08 2.55 21.22
CA PHE A 1 2.87 1.78 21.57
C PHE A 1 3.19 0.61 22.52
N PHE A 2 3.79 -0.49 22.06
CA PHE A 2 3.92 -1.73 22.85
C PHE A 2 4.60 -1.59 24.22
N THR A 3 5.59 -0.70 24.35
CA THR A 3 6.23 -0.40 25.65
C THR A 3 5.23 0.06 26.71
N GLY A 4 4.29 0.94 26.33
CA GLY A 4 3.27 1.42 27.26
C GLY A 4 2.19 0.38 27.52
N PHE A 5 1.78 -0.35 26.47
CA PHE A 5 0.72 -1.35 26.56
C PHE A 5 1.09 -2.52 27.50
N THR A 6 2.25 -3.16 27.31
CA THR A 6 2.65 -4.33 28.12
C THR A 6 2.88 -3.92 29.58
N LEU A 7 3.44 -2.73 29.82
CA LEU A 7 3.63 -2.22 31.17
C LEU A 7 2.29 -1.97 31.88
N ALA A 8 1.33 -1.31 31.21
CA ALA A 8 0.00 -1.08 31.76
C ALA A 8 -0.70 -2.41 32.12
N CYS A 9 -0.56 -3.40 31.25
CA CYS A 9 -1.09 -4.74 31.43
C CYS A 9 -0.51 -5.48 32.66
N GLU A 10 0.81 -5.39 32.88
CA GLU A 10 1.46 -6.02 34.04
C GLU A 10 1.12 -5.29 35.36
N LEU A 11 1.05 -3.96 35.32
CA LEU A 11 0.65 -3.15 36.48
C LEU A 11 -0.80 -3.42 36.89
N ALA A 12 -1.71 -3.56 35.92
CA ALA A 12 -3.11 -3.89 36.18
C ALA A 12 -3.31 -5.30 36.75
N TRP A 13 -2.49 -6.28 36.34
CA TRP A 13 -2.65 -7.67 36.78
C TRP A 13 -2.08 -7.93 38.18
N LYS A 14 -0.95 -7.30 38.53
CA LYS A 14 -0.27 -7.52 39.82
C LYS A 14 -0.61 -6.50 40.92
N GLY A 15 -1.64 -5.66 40.73
CA GLY A 15 -2.05 -4.68 41.74
C GLY A 15 -1.00 -3.59 42.06
N GLY A 16 0.03 -3.42 41.21
CA GLY A 16 1.04 -2.37 41.38
C GLY A 16 2.09 -2.58 42.49
N GLU A 17 2.13 -3.72 43.16
CA GLU A 17 2.96 -3.91 44.37
C GLU A 17 4.48 -4.02 44.12
N ASN A 18 4.92 -4.33 42.89
CA ASN A 18 6.35 -4.32 42.53
C ASN A 18 6.58 -3.82 41.09
N ARG A 19 6.93 -2.53 40.97
CA ARG A 19 7.11 -1.84 39.68
C ARG A 19 8.30 -2.35 38.87
N GLU A 20 9.39 -2.76 39.53
CA GLU A 20 10.58 -3.28 38.84
C GLU A 20 10.32 -4.66 38.22
N GLU A 21 9.61 -5.53 38.95
CA GLU A 21 9.20 -6.84 38.44
C GLU A 21 8.25 -6.70 37.24
N ALA A 22 7.24 -5.84 37.37
CA ALA A 22 6.29 -5.55 36.29
C ALA A 22 7.01 -5.01 35.05
N GLN A 23 8.00 -4.12 35.23
CA GLN A 23 8.78 -3.57 34.13
C GLN A 23 9.63 -4.65 33.41
N ARG A 24 10.16 -5.62 34.17
CA ARG A 24 10.95 -6.73 33.61
C ARG A 24 10.07 -7.66 32.77
N LEU A 25 8.94 -8.09 33.32
CA LEU A 25 7.98 -8.97 32.62
C LEU A 25 7.40 -8.30 31.38
N ALA A 26 7.00 -7.03 31.50
CA ALA A 26 6.52 -6.22 30.37
C ALA A 26 7.55 -6.09 29.25
N ASN A 27 8.85 -6.01 29.59
CA ASN A 27 9.93 -5.97 28.61
C ASN A 27 10.13 -7.33 27.91
N LEU A 28 10.03 -8.44 28.62
CA LEU A 28 10.11 -9.78 28.02
C LEU A 28 8.95 -10.01 27.05
N GLU A 29 7.73 -9.66 27.45
CA GLU A 29 6.54 -9.75 26.59
C GLU A 29 6.69 -8.86 25.35
N ARG A 30 7.10 -7.60 25.54
CA ARG A 30 7.36 -6.65 24.43
C ARG A 30 8.36 -7.22 23.43
N LEU A 31 9.50 -7.74 23.90
CA LEU A 31 10.54 -8.29 23.03
C LEU A 31 10.05 -9.54 22.29
N SER A 32 9.27 -10.40 22.95
CA SER A 32 8.65 -11.57 22.33
C SER A 32 7.67 -11.16 21.21
N LEU A 33 6.83 -10.16 21.47
CA LEU A 33 5.87 -9.65 20.50
C LEU A 33 6.57 -8.98 19.31
N LEU A 34 7.56 -8.12 19.57
CA LEU A 34 8.32 -7.45 18.50
C LEU A 34 9.08 -8.45 17.62
N ARG A 35 9.66 -9.50 18.19
CA ARG A 35 10.31 -10.55 17.38
C ARG A 35 9.33 -11.23 16.41
N VAL A 36 8.11 -11.50 16.83
CA VAL A 36 7.08 -12.12 15.97
C VAL A 36 6.61 -11.13 14.89
N ILE A 37 6.38 -9.87 15.27
CA ILE A 37 6.03 -8.79 14.34
C ILE A 37 7.14 -8.64 13.29
N ASP A 38 8.40 -8.66 13.72
CA ASP A 38 9.52 -8.40 12.82
C ASP A 38 9.84 -9.56 11.89
N ALA A 39 9.58 -10.78 12.34
CA ALA A 39 9.78 -11.99 11.54
C ALA A 39 8.65 -12.21 10.51
N ASN A 40 7.48 -11.57 10.67
CA ASN A 40 6.31 -11.85 9.85
C ASN A 40 5.74 -10.58 9.19
N PRO A 41 5.91 -10.40 7.87
CA PRO A 41 5.41 -9.23 7.15
C PRO A 41 3.89 -9.02 7.27
N GLY A 42 3.09 -10.09 7.33
CA GLY A 42 1.64 -10.01 7.54
C GLY A 42 1.31 -9.37 8.88
N ILE A 43 1.89 -9.89 9.97
CA ILE A 43 1.71 -9.37 11.32
C ILE A 43 2.25 -7.93 11.44
N ARG A 44 3.38 -7.61 10.80
CA ARG A 44 3.93 -6.25 10.75
C ARG A 44 2.94 -5.26 10.15
N ARG A 45 2.28 -5.61 9.05
CA ARG A 45 1.24 -4.78 8.43
C ARG A 45 0.08 -4.54 9.39
N LEU A 46 -0.38 -5.57 10.09
CA LEU A 46 -1.45 -5.44 11.10
C LEU A 46 -1.04 -4.51 12.26
N ALA A 47 0.20 -4.64 12.74
CA ALA A 47 0.70 -3.82 13.86
C ALA A 47 0.83 -2.32 13.53
N GLY A 48 0.75 -1.92 12.25
CA GLY A 48 0.70 -0.52 11.84
C GLY A 48 -0.59 0.19 12.24
N ASN A 49 -1.68 -0.54 12.49
CA ASN A 49 -2.94 0.01 12.97
C ASN A 49 -3.00 -0.10 14.51
N PRO A 50 -3.19 1.01 15.26
CA PRO A 50 -3.20 0.99 16.73
C PRO A 50 -4.21 0.03 17.37
N LEU A 51 -5.39 -0.14 16.78
CA LEU A 51 -6.40 -1.08 17.25
C LEU A 51 -5.92 -2.51 17.04
N LEU A 52 -5.49 -2.85 15.83
CA LEU A 52 -4.98 -4.19 15.52
C LEU A 52 -3.73 -4.53 16.35
N ALA A 53 -2.84 -3.56 16.59
CA ALA A 53 -1.71 -3.72 17.49
C ALA A 53 -2.14 -4.07 18.92
N SER A 54 -3.23 -3.46 19.40
CA SER A 54 -3.84 -3.78 20.70
C SER A 54 -4.40 -5.20 20.71
N LEU A 55 -5.13 -5.61 19.65
CA LEU A 55 -5.68 -6.96 19.51
C LEU A 55 -4.59 -8.02 19.45
N LEU A 56 -3.53 -7.79 18.67
CA LEU A 56 -2.35 -8.67 18.57
C LEU A 56 -1.69 -8.84 19.94
N ALA A 57 -1.51 -7.75 20.69
CA ALA A 57 -0.92 -7.82 22.02
C ALA A 57 -1.78 -8.62 23.01
N LEU A 58 -3.11 -8.39 23.01
CA LEU A 58 -4.05 -9.15 23.85
C LEU A 58 -4.03 -10.65 23.52
N ILE A 59 -4.05 -11.00 22.23
CA ILE A 59 -4.06 -12.40 21.77
C ILE A 59 -2.73 -13.09 22.06
N LYS A 60 -1.60 -12.40 21.83
CA LYS A 60 -0.27 -12.96 22.13
C LYS A 60 -0.14 -13.33 23.61
N ARG A 61 -0.69 -12.50 24.50
CA ARG A 61 -0.70 -12.73 25.95
C ARG A 61 -1.49 -13.97 26.35
N GLN A 62 -2.51 -14.33 25.57
CA GLN A 62 -3.30 -15.57 25.77
C GLN A 62 -2.58 -16.83 25.26
N GLY A 63 -1.35 -16.70 24.74
CA GLY A 63 -0.55 -17.82 24.25
C GLY A 63 -0.98 -18.35 22.88
N VAL A 64 -1.83 -17.61 22.15
CA VAL A 64 -2.33 -18.02 20.84
C VAL A 64 -1.36 -17.59 19.73
N THR A 65 -1.26 -18.41 18.68
CA THR A 65 -0.53 -18.07 17.45
C THR A 65 -1.16 -16.86 16.79
N LEU A 66 -0.35 -15.86 16.44
CA LEU A 66 -0.84 -14.63 15.83
C LEU A 66 -1.18 -14.87 14.36
N PRO A 67 -2.38 -14.47 13.90
CA PRO A 67 -2.77 -14.58 12.51
C PRO A 67 -2.06 -13.54 11.64
N GLU A 68 -1.93 -13.84 10.34
CA GLU A 68 -1.23 -12.99 9.38
C GLU A 68 -2.17 -12.02 8.65
N ARG A 69 -3.49 -12.26 8.73
CA ARG A 69 -4.54 -11.46 8.08
C ARG A 69 -5.45 -10.81 9.10
N ARG A 70 -5.94 -9.60 8.80
CA ARG A 70 -6.85 -8.88 9.72
C ARG A 70 -8.17 -9.62 9.94
N VAL A 71 -8.71 -10.28 8.92
CA VAL A 71 -9.96 -11.04 9.04
C VAL A 71 -9.85 -12.22 10.02
N GLU A 72 -8.70 -12.90 10.02
CA GLU A 72 -8.38 -13.96 10.98
C GLU A 72 -8.21 -13.40 12.40
N LEU A 73 -7.57 -12.22 12.52
CA LEU A 73 -7.42 -11.50 13.79
C LEU A 73 -8.79 -11.12 14.38
N TYR A 74 -9.69 -10.59 13.56
CA TYR A 74 -11.05 -10.27 13.98
C TYR A 74 -11.83 -11.52 14.36
N LYS A 75 -11.76 -12.61 13.57
CA LYS A 75 -12.38 -13.89 13.93
C LYS A 75 -11.92 -14.38 15.29
N LEU A 76 -10.61 -14.40 15.53
CA LEU A 76 -10.03 -14.88 16.78
C LEU A 76 -10.48 -14.04 17.98
N TYR A 77 -10.51 -12.71 17.81
CA TYR A 77 -11.02 -11.83 18.84
C TYR A 77 -12.51 -12.03 19.09
N MET A 78 -13.33 -12.12 18.03
CA MET A 78 -14.77 -12.37 18.15
C MET A 78 -15.06 -13.71 18.83
N GLU A 79 -14.30 -14.77 18.52
CA GLU A 79 -14.34 -16.05 19.23
C GLU A 79 -14.05 -15.88 20.72
N THR A 80 -13.03 -15.10 21.06
CA THR A 80 -12.67 -14.81 22.45
C THR A 80 -13.78 -14.07 23.19
N MET A 81 -14.36 -13.05 22.56
CA MET A 81 -15.43 -12.24 23.16
C MET A 81 -16.72 -13.04 23.35
N LEU A 82 -17.13 -13.83 22.36
CA LEU A 82 -18.30 -14.68 22.45
C LEU A 82 -18.11 -15.82 23.48
N ARG A 83 -16.90 -16.39 23.60
CA ARG A 83 -16.58 -17.34 24.67
C ARG A 83 -16.63 -16.71 26.05
N SER A 84 -16.12 -15.48 26.21
CA SER A 84 -16.21 -14.72 27.46
C SER A 84 -17.66 -14.47 27.85
N TRP A 85 -18.50 -14.08 26.88
CA TRP A 85 -19.94 -13.91 27.08
C TRP A 85 -20.59 -15.22 27.56
N ASN A 86 -20.35 -16.34 26.89
CA ASN A 86 -20.88 -17.64 27.30
C ASN A 86 -20.40 -18.06 28.69
N ARG A 87 -19.11 -17.85 29.02
CA ARG A 87 -18.57 -18.17 30.34
C ARG A 87 -19.21 -17.33 31.44
N ALA A 88 -19.40 -16.03 31.22
CA ALA A 88 -20.08 -15.16 32.17
C ALA A 88 -21.52 -15.61 32.43
N ARG A 89 -22.22 -16.11 31.40
CA ARG A 89 -23.56 -16.71 31.54
C ARG A 89 -23.53 -18.01 32.34
N SER A 90 -22.58 -18.91 32.06
CA SER A 90 -22.47 -20.20 32.75
C SER A 90 -22.10 -20.07 34.24
N LEU A 91 -21.42 -18.99 34.63
CA LEU A 91 -21.08 -18.72 36.03
C LEU A 91 -22.23 -18.07 36.82
N ASP A 92 -23.29 -17.66 36.13
CA ASP A 92 -24.46 -17.04 36.73
C ASP A 92 -25.43 -18.08 37.30
N LYS A 93 -25.91 -17.87 38.53
CA LYS A 93 -26.83 -18.81 39.18
C LYS A 93 -28.21 -18.83 38.52
N GLN A 94 -28.57 -17.76 37.82
CA GLN A 94 -29.80 -17.64 37.02
C GLN A 94 -29.44 -17.08 35.63
N PRO A 95 -29.01 -17.95 34.70
CA PRO A 95 -28.75 -17.53 33.33
C PRO A 95 -30.05 -17.02 32.69
N ILE A 96 -29.98 -15.85 32.05
CA ILE A 96 -31.12 -15.26 31.31
C ILE A 96 -30.96 -15.56 29.82
N GLY A 97 -32.06 -15.93 29.15
CA GLY A 97 -32.13 -16.24 27.72
C GLY A 97 -31.71 -17.68 27.34
N PRO A 98 -31.90 -18.09 26.07
CA PRO A 98 -31.58 -19.44 25.58
C PRO A 98 -30.06 -19.71 25.52
N GLU A 99 -29.66 -20.98 25.51
CA GLU A 99 -28.26 -21.37 25.31
C GLU A 99 -27.74 -20.82 23.98
N ILE A 100 -26.65 -20.04 24.01
CA ILE A 100 -26.10 -19.36 22.84
C ILE A 100 -24.97 -20.23 22.28
N ASP A 101 -25.28 -20.94 21.20
CA ASP A 101 -24.25 -21.52 20.35
C ASP A 101 -23.54 -20.40 19.57
N PHE A 102 -22.24 -20.58 19.35
CA PHE A 102 -21.35 -19.59 18.75
C PHE A 102 -21.81 -19.23 17.33
N SER A 103 -22.12 -20.24 16.51
CA SER A 103 -22.47 -20.03 15.10
C SER A 103 -23.81 -19.31 14.90
N PRO A 104 -24.92 -19.70 15.55
CA PRO A 104 -26.20 -18.97 15.44
C PRO A 104 -26.10 -17.51 15.92
N THR A 105 -25.37 -17.26 17.01
CA THR A 105 -25.25 -15.90 17.55
C THR A 105 -24.36 -15.02 16.69
N GLN A 106 -23.26 -15.55 16.16
CA GLN A 106 -22.45 -14.84 15.20
C GLN A 106 -23.26 -14.49 13.94
N ARG A 107 -24.10 -15.41 13.45
CA ARG A 107 -24.98 -15.17 12.29
C ARG A 107 -25.98 -14.03 12.55
N LEU A 108 -26.65 -14.07 13.71
CA LEU A 108 -27.58 -13.00 14.11
C LEU A 108 -26.86 -11.65 14.22
N LEU A 109 -25.72 -11.60 14.92
CA LEU A 109 -24.93 -10.37 15.06
C LEU A 109 -24.43 -9.84 13.70
N ALA A 110 -24.06 -10.73 12.78
CA ALA A 110 -23.63 -10.36 11.44
C ALA A 110 -24.76 -9.72 10.62
N LYS A 111 -25.96 -10.34 10.63
CA LYS A 111 -27.14 -9.80 9.95
C LYS A 111 -27.60 -8.48 10.56
N LEU A 112 -27.57 -8.36 11.89
CA LEU A 112 -27.88 -7.12 12.59
C LEU A 112 -26.87 -6.00 12.26
N ALA A 113 -25.57 -6.29 12.26
CA ALA A 113 -24.55 -5.32 11.91
C ALA A 113 -24.70 -4.82 10.47
N LEU A 114 -25.00 -5.73 9.53
CA LEU A 114 -25.30 -5.34 8.16
C LEU A 114 -26.53 -4.44 8.09
N HIS A 115 -27.61 -4.78 8.80
CA HIS A 115 -28.84 -3.98 8.85
C HIS A 115 -28.58 -2.58 9.43
N LEU A 116 -27.83 -2.48 10.53
CA LEU A 116 -27.43 -1.21 11.14
C LEU A 116 -26.67 -0.33 10.15
N ARG A 117 -25.71 -0.91 9.43
CA ARG A 117 -24.97 -0.17 8.41
C ARG A 117 -25.82 0.24 7.21
N GLN A 118 -26.80 -0.57 6.81
CA GLN A 118 -27.71 -0.24 5.72
C GLN A 118 -28.68 0.89 6.08
N THR A 119 -29.10 0.97 7.34
CA THR A 119 -30.15 1.90 7.80
C THR A 119 -29.59 3.16 8.46
N ASN A 120 -28.46 3.06 9.14
CA ASN A 120 -27.82 4.14 9.88
C ASN A 120 -26.27 4.02 9.85
N PRO A 121 -25.63 4.12 8.68
CA PRO A 121 -24.20 3.87 8.51
C PRO A 121 -23.28 4.81 9.31
N GLN A 122 -23.74 6.00 9.67
CA GLN A 122 -22.95 6.96 10.46
C GLN A 122 -23.15 6.79 11.97
N GLY A 123 -24.35 6.42 12.41
CA GLY A 123 -24.67 6.28 13.82
C GLY A 123 -24.37 4.89 14.38
N GLY A 124 -24.59 3.84 13.58
CA GLY A 124 -24.49 2.44 14.05
C GLY A 124 -25.45 2.16 15.21
N LEU A 125 -26.58 2.87 15.26
CA LEU A 125 -27.56 2.84 16.35
C LEU A 125 -28.94 2.41 15.88
N ILE A 126 -29.61 1.59 16.68
CA ILE A 126 -31.00 1.14 16.52
C ILE A 126 -31.80 1.37 17.80
N HIS A 127 -33.00 1.92 17.68
CA HIS A 127 -33.91 2.08 18.82
C HIS A 127 -34.50 0.72 19.25
N GLU A 128 -34.78 0.53 20.53
CA GLU A 128 -35.25 -0.75 21.10
C GLU A 128 -36.46 -1.34 20.38
N GLU A 129 -37.42 -0.49 20.00
CA GLU A 129 -38.62 -0.92 19.27
C GLU A 129 -38.24 -1.51 17.90
N ALA A 130 -37.45 -0.77 17.10
CA ALA A 130 -36.97 -1.24 15.80
C ALA A 130 -36.06 -2.48 15.92
N MET A 131 -35.27 -2.55 17.00
CA MET A 131 -34.42 -3.69 17.32
C MET A 131 -35.27 -4.94 17.61
N ASN A 132 -36.32 -4.78 18.42
CA ASN A 132 -37.23 -5.87 18.74
C ASN A 132 -38.00 -6.35 17.49
N ASP A 133 -38.47 -5.43 16.65
CA ASP A 133 -39.12 -5.76 15.37
C ASP A 133 -38.17 -6.51 14.44
N TYR A 134 -36.91 -6.06 14.36
CA TYR A 134 -35.88 -6.74 13.57
C TYR A 134 -35.62 -8.17 14.07
N LEU A 135 -35.40 -8.34 15.38
CA LEU A 135 -35.16 -9.65 15.99
C LEU A 135 -36.36 -10.59 15.81
N LEU A 136 -37.59 -10.06 15.97
CA LEU A 136 -38.81 -10.82 15.77
C LEU A 136 -38.90 -11.35 14.33
N ASN A 137 -38.66 -10.49 13.34
CA ASN A 137 -38.67 -10.90 11.94
C ASN A 137 -37.56 -11.91 11.64
N TYR A 138 -36.34 -11.68 12.14
CA TYR A 138 -35.22 -12.61 11.99
C TYR A 138 -35.57 -14.02 12.49
N PHE A 139 -36.11 -14.16 13.70
CA PHE A 139 -36.46 -15.47 14.23
C PHE A 139 -37.67 -16.08 13.52
N ARG A 140 -38.59 -15.28 12.98
CA ARG A 140 -39.71 -15.81 12.19
C ARG A 140 -39.25 -16.38 10.85
N ASP A 141 -38.21 -15.81 10.24
CA ASP A 141 -37.62 -16.32 9.00
C ASP A 141 -36.89 -17.66 9.21
N ASP A 142 -36.50 -17.98 10.46
CA ASP A 142 -35.95 -19.28 10.89
C ASP A 142 -37.08 -20.27 11.33
N ASP A 143 -38.30 -20.13 10.80
CA ASP A 143 -39.47 -20.99 11.04
C ASP A 143 -39.97 -21.08 12.49
N PHE A 144 -39.60 -20.16 13.38
CA PHE A 144 -40.15 -20.10 14.74
C PHE A 144 -41.57 -19.53 14.76
N SER A 145 -42.43 -20.07 15.64
CA SER A 145 -43.74 -19.47 15.89
C SER A 145 -43.59 -18.07 16.49
N ARG A 146 -44.60 -17.21 16.34
CA ARG A 146 -44.57 -15.84 16.86
C ARG A 146 -44.21 -15.78 18.35
N MET A 147 -44.79 -16.67 19.16
CA MET A 147 -44.55 -16.72 20.60
C MET A 147 -43.10 -17.13 20.92
N GLU A 148 -42.54 -18.08 20.18
CA GLU A 148 -41.14 -18.50 20.35
C GLU A 148 -40.17 -17.40 19.90
N ALA A 149 -40.48 -16.73 18.79
CA ALA A 149 -39.69 -15.63 18.27
C ALA A 149 -39.67 -14.42 19.23
N GLU A 150 -40.82 -14.05 19.80
CA GLU A 150 -40.91 -13.02 20.86
C GLU A 150 -40.09 -13.41 22.09
N GLY A 151 -40.17 -14.67 22.53
CA GLY A 151 -39.37 -15.19 23.64
C GLY A 151 -37.87 -15.14 23.38
N LYS A 152 -37.42 -15.49 22.16
CA LYS A 152 -36.02 -15.43 21.74
C LYS A 152 -35.50 -14.00 21.59
N ALA A 153 -36.28 -13.11 20.98
CA ALA A 153 -35.92 -11.69 20.83
C ALA A 153 -35.72 -11.03 22.20
N LYS A 154 -36.67 -11.23 23.11
CA LYS A 154 -36.56 -10.75 24.49
C LYS A 154 -35.35 -11.34 25.21
N GLY A 155 -35.18 -12.67 25.13
CA GLY A 155 -34.03 -13.35 25.75
C GLY A 155 -32.68 -12.86 25.23
N PHE A 156 -32.60 -12.50 23.94
CA PHE A 156 -31.40 -11.90 23.35
C PHE A 156 -31.14 -10.50 23.93
N LEU A 157 -32.14 -9.61 23.95
CA LEU A 157 -31.99 -8.25 24.51
C LEU A 157 -31.63 -8.27 26.00
N ASP A 158 -32.27 -9.14 26.78
CA ASP A 158 -31.95 -9.31 28.20
C ASP A 158 -30.48 -9.76 28.40
N SER A 159 -29.99 -10.63 27.50
CA SER A 159 -28.59 -11.08 27.55
C SER A 159 -27.59 -9.98 27.17
N VAL A 160 -27.96 -9.11 26.21
CA VAL A 160 -27.16 -7.93 25.83
C VAL A 160 -27.03 -6.98 27.02
N HIS A 161 -28.13 -6.66 27.71
CA HIS A 161 -28.12 -5.82 28.91
C HIS A 161 -27.22 -6.36 30.02
N LYS A 162 -27.23 -7.68 30.23
CA LYS A 162 -26.60 -8.29 31.40
C LYS A 162 -25.12 -8.61 31.24
N TYR A 163 -24.68 -8.99 30.04
CA TYR A 163 -23.32 -9.52 29.82
C TYR A 163 -22.47 -8.67 28.85
N SER A 164 -23.03 -7.55 28.37
CA SER A 164 -22.43 -6.43 27.63
C SER A 164 -20.94 -6.56 27.27
N ASN A 165 -20.65 -7.12 26.08
CA ASN A 165 -19.28 -7.28 25.57
C ASN A 165 -19.12 -6.95 24.07
N LEU A 166 -20.21 -6.82 23.31
CA LEU A 166 -20.16 -6.58 21.85
C LEU A 166 -21.21 -5.56 21.38
N LEU A 167 -22.43 -5.67 21.92
CA LEU A 167 -23.53 -4.73 21.70
C LEU A 167 -23.86 -4.07 23.04
N ILE A 168 -24.05 -2.75 23.05
CA ILE A 168 -24.33 -1.96 24.26
C ILE A 168 -25.48 -0.99 24.04
N GLU A 169 -26.18 -0.65 25.12
CA GLU A 169 -27.06 0.50 25.15
C GLU A 169 -26.23 1.78 25.23
N LYS A 170 -26.43 2.73 24.31
CA LYS A 170 -25.75 4.03 24.27
C LYS A 170 -26.62 5.19 24.80
N GLY A 171 -27.69 4.86 25.52
CA GLY A 171 -28.67 5.79 26.07
C GLY A 171 -29.93 5.92 25.20
N HIS A 172 -31.00 6.49 25.78
CA HIS A 172 -32.29 6.69 25.11
C HIS A 172 -32.87 5.42 24.47
N ARG A 173 -32.66 4.23 25.07
CA ARG A 173 -33.10 2.94 24.53
C ARG A 173 -32.56 2.68 23.12
N GLN A 174 -31.36 3.18 22.82
CA GLN A 174 -30.65 2.93 21.57
C GLN A 174 -29.48 1.98 21.79
N TYR A 175 -29.32 1.03 20.87
CA TYR A 175 -28.29 0.00 20.91
C TYR A 175 -27.32 0.16 19.76
N GLY A 176 -26.05 -0.13 19.99
CA GLY A 176 -25.04 -0.19 18.95
C GLY A 176 -23.82 -0.98 19.39
N PHE A 177 -22.93 -1.27 18.45
CA PHE A 177 -21.72 -2.03 18.75
C PHE A 177 -20.75 -1.20 19.62
N ILE A 178 -19.96 -1.91 20.43
CA ILE A 178 -18.94 -1.32 21.31
C ILE A 178 -17.90 -0.50 20.52
N HIS A 179 -17.64 -0.89 19.27
CA HIS A 179 -16.66 -0.26 18.41
C HIS A 179 -17.03 -0.49 16.94
N LEU A 180 -16.84 0.54 16.11
CA LEU A 180 -17.16 0.53 14.69
C LEU A 180 -16.53 -0.67 13.99
N THR A 181 -15.22 -0.88 14.14
CA THR A 181 -14.51 -2.01 13.50
C THR A 181 -15.15 -3.39 13.70
N PHE A 182 -15.78 -3.67 14.85
CA PHE A 182 -16.49 -4.94 15.04
C PHE A 182 -17.82 -4.97 14.30
N GLU A 183 -18.53 -3.85 14.25
CA GLU A 183 -19.68 -3.68 13.37
C GLU A 183 -19.28 -3.87 11.90
N GLU A 184 -18.15 -3.31 11.45
CA GLU A 184 -17.69 -3.44 10.07
C GLU A 184 -17.34 -4.88 9.70
N TYR A 185 -16.64 -5.59 10.60
CA TYR A 185 -16.33 -7.00 10.44
C TYR A 185 -17.59 -7.87 10.42
N LEU A 186 -18.51 -7.66 11.37
CA LEU A 186 -19.76 -8.42 11.45
C LEU A 186 -20.66 -8.13 10.25
N ALA A 187 -20.74 -6.88 9.79
CA ALA A 187 -21.46 -6.53 8.58
C ALA A 187 -20.81 -7.14 7.34
N GLY A 188 -19.48 -7.20 7.28
CA GLY A 188 -18.75 -7.91 6.23
C GLY A 188 -19.06 -9.41 6.23
N PHE A 189 -19.19 -10.00 7.42
CA PHE A 189 -19.68 -11.36 7.59
C PHE A 189 -21.14 -11.49 7.12
N GLY A 190 -21.99 -10.51 7.40
CA GLY A 190 -23.37 -10.44 6.94
C GLY A 190 -23.47 -10.46 5.41
N LEU A 191 -22.63 -9.68 4.73
CA LEU A 191 -22.51 -9.69 3.26
C LEU A 191 -22.05 -11.06 2.75
N ALA A 192 -21.11 -11.71 3.42
CA ALA A 192 -20.65 -13.05 3.04
C ALA A 192 -21.77 -14.12 3.12
N LEU A 193 -22.85 -13.86 3.88
CA LEU A 193 -24.03 -14.72 3.96
C LEU A 193 -25.09 -14.43 2.89
N GLU A 194 -24.98 -13.32 2.17
CA GLU A 194 -25.91 -13.01 1.07
C GLU A 194 -25.69 -13.92 -0.14
N ARG A 195 -26.71 -14.03 -0.99
CA ARG A 195 -26.62 -14.77 -2.25
C ARG A 195 -25.71 -14.04 -3.24
N ASP A 196 -25.07 -14.80 -4.12
CA ASP A 196 -24.16 -14.25 -5.12
C ASP A 196 -24.83 -13.20 -6.00
N GLU A 197 -26.08 -13.41 -6.42
CA GLU A 197 -26.80 -12.43 -7.24
C GLU A 197 -27.06 -11.11 -6.53
N GLU A 198 -27.23 -11.12 -5.21
CA GLU A 198 -27.39 -9.88 -4.45
C GLU A 198 -26.05 -9.18 -4.27
N LEU A 199 -24.96 -9.92 -4.03
CA LEU A 199 -23.63 -9.34 -3.89
C LEU A 199 -23.18 -8.60 -5.15
N GLN A 200 -23.53 -9.11 -6.33
CA GLN A 200 -23.27 -8.44 -7.61
C GLN A 200 -23.96 -7.08 -7.75
N LYS A 201 -25.06 -6.85 -7.01
CA LYS A 201 -25.77 -5.56 -6.99
C LYS A 201 -25.24 -4.66 -5.87
N LEU A 202 -25.10 -5.22 -4.67
CA LEU A 202 -24.75 -4.47 -3.46
C LEU A 202 -23.33 -3.88 -3.52
N PHE A 203 -22.35 -4.62 -4.04
CA PHE A 203 -20.96 -4.16 -4.08
C PHE A 203 -20.82 -2.87 -4.92
N PRO A 204 -21.26 -2.82 -6.18
CA PRO A 204 -21.22 -1.58 -6.97
C PRO A 204 -21.87 -0.38 -6.29
N ASP A 205 -23.03 -0.58 -5.66
CA ASP A 205 -23.78 0.48 -4.98
C ASP A 205 -23.04 1.01 -3.74
N TYR A 206 -22.51 0.10 -2.91
CA TYR A 206 -21.77 0.45 -1.71
C TYR A 206 -20.40 1.07 -2.01
N LEU A 207 -19.77 0.71 -3.14
CA LEU A 207 -18.53 1.33 -3.58
C LEU A 207 -18.67 2.83 -3.92
N GLN A 208 -19.89 3.31 -4.19
CA GLN A 208 -20.15 4.74 -4.39
C GLN A 208 -20.06 5.55 -3.09
N GLN A 209 -19.96 4.88 -1.93
CA GLN A 209 -19.89 5.49 -0.59
C GLN A 209 -18.68 4.90 0.18
N PRO A 210 -17.45 5.09 -0.32
CA PRO A 210 -16.25 4.44 0.21
C PRO A 210 -15.95 4.81 1.67
N GLU A 211 -16.25 6.04 2.08
CA GLU A 211 -16.10 6.52 3.47
C GLU A 211 -16.96 5.75 4.46
N LEU A 212 -18.05 5.16 3.98
CA LEU A 212 -18.88 4.26 4.76
C LEU A 212 -18.38 2.83 4.55
N TRP A 213 -18.42 2.32 3.32
CA TRP A 213 -18.45 0.87 3.06
C TRP A 213 -17.11 0.21 2.73
N GLN A 214 -16.05 0.96 2.42
CA GLN A 214 -14.81 0.37 1.91
C GLN A 214 -14.26 -0.73 2.83
N GLU A 215 -14.24 -0.49 4.14
CA GLU A 215 -13.72 -1.45 5.12
C GLU A 215 -14.60 -2.71 5.20
N THR A 216 -15.92 -2.56 5.31
CA THR A 216 -16.87 -3.69 5.34
C THR A 216 -16.80 -4.53 4.06
N LEU A 217 -16.66 -3.91 2.89
CA LEU A 217 -16.54 -4.62 1.63
C LEU A 217 -15.23 -5.44 1.57
N LEU A 218 -14.10 -4.86 1.96
CA LEU A 218 -12.82 -5.60 2.01
C LEU A 218 -12.89 -6.77 3.00
N LEU A 219 -13.44 -6.54 4.21
CA LEU A 219 -13.61 -7.57 5.22
C LEU A 219 -14.53 -8.69 4.73
N SER A 220 -15.59 -8.37 3.98
CA SER A 220 -16.49 -9.38 3.42
C SER A 220 -15.79 -10.33 2.46
N LEU A 221 -14.89 -9.83 1.59
CA LEU A 221 -14.09 -10.68 0.70
C LEU A 221 -13.11 -11.55 1.49
N GLY A 222 -12.50 -10.99 2.54
CA GLY A 222 -11.68 -11.77 3.48
C GLY A 222 -12.49 -12.87 4.16
N VAL A 223 -13.73 -12.59 4.60
CA VAL A 223 -14.60 -13.58 5.22
C VAL A 223 -14.95 -14.69 4.22
N MET A 224 -15.39 -14.34 3.01
CA MET A 224 -15.72 -15.32 1.97
C MET A 224 -14.51 -16.23 1.67
N ALA A 225 -13.36 -15.63 1.33
CA ALA A 225 -12.24 -16.39 0.81
C ALA A 225 -11.40 -17.10 1.89
N VAL A 226 -11.25 -16.50 3.08
CA VAL A 226 -10.36 -17.02 4.14
C VAL A 226 -11.14 -17.74 5.23
N ILE A 227 -12.23 -17.16 5.72
CA ILE A 227 -12.96 -17.70 6.87
C ILE A 227 -13.94 -18.80 6.45
N ASN A 228 -14.71 -18.55 5.40
CA ASN A 228 -15.69 -19.50 4.86
C ASN A 228 -15.05 -20.49 3.87
N ASN A 229 -13.79 -20.26 3.49
CA ASN A 229 -13.05 -21.04 2.51
C ASN A 229 -13.79 -21.14 1.14
N ASP A 230 -14.50 -20.07 0.79
CA ASP A 230 -15.28 -19.94 -0.44
C ASP A 230 -14.61 -18.92 -1.36
N ARG A 231 -13.52 -19.38 -1.99
CA ARG A 231 -12.75 -18.59 -2.96
C ARG A 231 -13.59 -18.22 -4.17
N ASP A 232 -14.43 -19.14 -4.65
CA ASP A 232 -15.16 -18.95 -5.90
C ASP A 232 -16.19 -17.82 -5.76
N LYS A 233 -16.87 -17.74 -4.62
CA LYS A 233 -17.75 -16.62 -4.28
C LYS A 233 -17.03 -15.27 -4.24
N ALA A 234 -15.89 -15.20 -3.55
CA ALA A 234 -15.08 -13.98 -3.50
C ALA A 234 -14.60 -13.56 -4.90
N ASN A 235 -14.15 -14.52 -5.70
CA ASN A 235 -13.69 -14.28 -7.07
C ASN A 235 -14.83 -13.89 -8.01
N ALA A 236 -16.05 -14.40 -7.81
CA ALA A 236 -17.21 -13.99 -8.59
C ALA A 236 -17.53 -12.50 -8.38
N VAL A 237 -17.45 -12.02 -7.14
CA VAL A 237 -17.62 -10.58 -6.83
C VAL A 237 -16.52 -9.75 -7.50
N LEU A 238 -15.25 -10.15 -7.36
CA LEU A 238 -14.12 -9.45 -7.99
C LEU A 238 -14.23 -9.43 -9.52
N ASP A 239 -14.62 -10.54 -10.14
CA ASP A 239 -14.82 -10.63 -11.59
C ASP A 239 -15.95 -9.70 -12.07
N GLY A 240 -17.07 -9.63 -11.34
CA GLY A 240 -18.16 -8.70 -11.62
C GLY A 240 -17.73 -7.24 -11.55
N LEU A 241 -16.95 -6.88 -10.53
CA LEU A 241 -16.38 -5.53 -10.39
C LEU A 241 -15.42 -5.18 -11.53
N LEU A 242 -14.49 -6.07 -11.88
CA LEU A 242 -13.54 -5.84 -12.97
C LEU A 242 -14.24 -5.70 -14.33
N LYS A 243 -15.31 -6.46 -14.59
CA LYS A 243 -16.11 -6.35 -15.82
C LYS A 243 -16.79 -4.99 -15.99
N SER A 244 -17.07 -4.28 -14.90
CA SER A 244 -17.64 -2.93 -14.99
C SER A 244 -16.68 -1.90 -15.57
N ALA A 245 -15.37 -2.19 -15.53
CA ALA A 245 -14.27 -1.30 -15.92
C ALA A 245 -14.32 0.10 -15.26
N LYS A 246 -15.11 0.28 -14.18
CA LYS A 246 -15.17 1.54 -13.44
C LYS A 246 -13.89 1.72 -12.61
N PRO A 247 -13.29 2.92 -12.55
CA PRO A 247 -12.07 3.19 -11.77
C PRO A 247 -12.16 2.68 -10.33
N ASP A 248 -13.22 3.04 -9.59
CA ASP A 248 -13.37 2.65 -8.19
C ASP A 248 -13.48 1.14 -7.98
N ALA A 249 -14.09 0.42 -8.93
CA ALA A 249 -14.21 -1.03 -8.88
C ALA A 249 -12.85 -1.72 -9.08
N VAL A 250 -12.04 -1.22 -10.03
CA VAL A 250 -10.68 -1.74 -10.28
C VAL A 250 -9.75 -1.42 -9.11
N LEU A 251 -9.80 -0.19 -8.58
CA LEU A 251 -9.03 0.21 -7.39
C LEU A 251 -9.41 -0.62 -6.17
N PHE A 252 -10.71 -0.87 -5.97
CA PHE A 252 -11.17 -1.72 -4.88
C PHE A 252 -10.68 -3.17 -5.04
N ALA A 253 -10.72 -3.73 -6.24
CA ALA A 253 -10.20 -5.07 -6.51
C ALA A 253 -8.70 -5.18 -6.19
N GLY A 254 -7.92 -4.14 -6.51
CA GLY A 254 -6.51 -4.03 -6.12
C GLY A 254 -6.31 -3.99 -4.59
N ALA A 255 -7.11 -3.18 -3.89
CA ALA A 255 -7.08 -3.12 -2.43
C ALA A 255 -7.47 -4.47 -1.79
N ALA A 256 -8.47 -5.15 -2.34
CA ALA A 256 -8.91 -6.47 -1.90
C ALA A 256 -7.83 -7.54 -2.11
N LEU A 257 -7.12 -7.51 -3.25
CA LEU A 257 -5.98 -8.39 -3.49
C LEU A 257 -4.89 -8.21 -2.42
N ASN A 258 -4.54 -6.96 -2.10
CA ASN A 258 -3.48 -6.66 -1.14
C ASN A 258 -3.87 -7.02 0.31
N ASP A 259 -5.17 -6.98 0.62
CA ASP A 259 -5.73 -7.34 1.93
C ASP A 259 -5.90 -8.86 2.11
N VAL A 260 -6.58 -9.52 1.16
CA VAL A 260 -6.89 -10.97 1.20
C VAL A 260 -5.64 -11.82 0.91
N GLY A 261 -4.81 -11.34 -0.02
CA GLY A 261 -3.54 -11.94 -0.42
C GLY A 261 -3.62 -12.76 -1.71
N ALA A 262 -2.57 -12.66 -2.54
CA ALA A 262 -2.48 -13.30 -3.84
C ALA A 262 -2.69 -14.83 -3.82
N GLY A 263 -2.16 -15.52 -2.82
CA GLY A 263 -2.32 -16.98 -2.68
C GLY A 263 -3.77 -17.42 -2.40
N VAL A 264 -4.59 -16.53 -1.85
CA VAL A 264 -5.99 -16.81 -1.50
C VAL A 264 -6.91 -16.60 -2.70
N VAL A 265 -6.74 -15.53 -3.47
CA VAL A 265 -7.58 -15.26 -4.66
C VAL A 265 -7.13 -16.06 -5.90
N GLY A 266 -5.85 -16.44 -5.97
CA GLY A 266 -5.27 -17.29 -7.01
C GLY A 266 -4.77 -16.54 -8.24
N ASN A 267 -3.77 -17.14 -8.91
CA ASN A 267 -2.97 -16.49 -9.97
C ASN A 267 -3.77 -15.89 -11.12
N ARG A 268 -4.90 -16.51 -11.53
CA ARG A 268 -5.75 -15.98 -12.60
C ARG A 268 -6.34 -14.63 -12.21
N MET A 269 -6.95 -14.56 -11.03
CA MET A 269 -7.57 -13.33 -10.52
C MET A 269 -6.51 -12.26 -10.25
N VAL A 270 -5.36 -12.64 -9.69
CA VAL A 270 -4.20 -11.74 -9.50
C VAL A 270 -3.83 -11.05 -10.82
N ARG A 271 -3.66 -11.82 -11.91
CA ARG A 271 -3.30 -11.25 -13.22
C ARG A 271 -4.38 -10.33 -13.76
N GLN A 272 -5.65 -10.68 -13.64
CA GLN A 272 -6.76 -9.83 -14.10
C GLN A 272 -6.79 -8.49 -13.35
N ILE A 273 -6.62 -8.52 -12.02
CA ILE A 273 -6.56 -7.30 -11.20
C ILE A 273 -5.35 -6.45 -11.58
N GLN A 274 -4.16 -7.06 -11.69
CA GLN A 274 -2.92 -6.35 -12.07
C GLN A 274 -3.03 -5.71 -13.46
N GLN A 275 -3.62 -6.42 -14.44
CA GLN A 275 -3.88 -5.87 -15.77
C GLN A 275 -4.86 -4.69 -15.73
N GLY A 276 -5.94 -4.80 -14.94
CA GLY A 276 -6.89 -3.71 -14.74
C GLY A 276 -6.24 -2.47 -14.12
N LEU A 277 -5.42 -2.66 -13.07
CA LEU A 277 -4.69 -1.57 -12.41
C LEU A 277 -3.67 -0.92 -13.36
N LEU A 278 -2.94 -1.70 -14.15
CA LEU A 278 -1.99 -1.18 -15.13
C LEU A 278 -2.71 -0.35 -16.20
N ALA A 279 -3.80 -0.89 -16.77
CA ALA A 279 -4.59 -0.18 -17.78
C ALA A 279 -5.18 1.12 -17.23
N LEU A 280 -5.73 1.09 -16.00
CA LEU A 280 -6.27 2.28 -15.34
C LEU A 280 -5.17 3.32 -15.04
N GLY A 281 -3.99 2.87 -14.61
CA GLY A 281 -2.86 3.74 -14.35
C GLY A 281 -2.25 4.36 -15.61
N GLN A 282 -2.39 3.71 -16.76
CA GLN A 282 -1.89 4.17 -18.06
C GLN A 282 -2.90 4.97 -18.88
N ASP A 283 -4.16 5.09 -18.45
CA ASP A 283 -5.17 5.90 -19.15
C ASP A 283 -4.93 7.40 -18.87
N GLU A 284 -4.52 8.13 -19.91
CA GLU A 284 -4.23 9.57 -19.83
C GLU A 284 -5.45 10.44 -19.55
N ASN A 285 -6.67 9.90 -19.70
CA ASN A 285 -7.92 10.60 -19.41
C ASN A 285 -8.34 10.48 -17.94
N GLN A 286 -7.70 9.59 -17.18
CA GLN A 286 -7.96 9.48 -15.74
C GLN A 286 -7.28 10.60 -14.97
N THR A 287 -7.88 10.92 -13.83
CA THR A 287 -7.30 11.87 -12.91
C THR A 287 -6.01 11.32 -12.29
N LEU A 288 -5.12 12.21 -11.86
CA LEU A 288 -3.80 11.79 -11.40
C LEU A 288 -3.87 11.05 -10.05
N SER A 289 -4.81 11.41 -9.17
CA SER A 289 -5.09 10.63 -7.95
C SER A 289 -5.49 9.18 -8.26
N VAL A 290 -6.34 8.96 -9.27
CA VAL A 290 -6.75 7.60 -9.70
C VAL A 290 -5.54 6.82 -10.22
N ARG A 291 -4.76 7.41 -11.12
CA ARG A 291 -3.58 6.76 -11.72
C ARG A 291 -2.53 6.43 -10.65
N ARG A 292 -2.26 7.36 -9.74
CA ARG A 292 -1.34 7.15 -8.62
C ARG A 292 -1.81 5.99 -7.75
N ARG A 293 -3.08 5.98 -7.33
CA ARG A 293 -3.61 4.90 -6.48
C ARG A 293 -3.54 3.55 -7.19
N ALA A 294 -3.81 3.49 -8.49
CA ALA A 294 -3.68 2.27 -9.28
C ALA A 294 -2.23 1.74 -9.29
N GLY A 295 -1.25 2.62 -9.53
CA GLY A 295 0.17 2.27 -9.51
C GLY A 295 0.68 1.80 -8.15
N LEU A 296 0.23 2.45 -7.06
CA LEU A 296 0.58 2.03 -5.70
C LEU A 296 0.04 0.63 -5.40
N LEU A 297 -1.24 0.39 -5.67
CA LEU A 297 -1.87 -0.92 -5.48
C LEU A 297 -1.18 -2.01 -6.32
N LEU A 298 -0.76 -1.66 -7.54
CA LEU A 298 -0.03 -2.56 -8.43
C LEU A 298 1.33 -2.95 -7.83
N GLY A 299 2.09 -1.98 -7.31
CA GLY A 299 3.36 -2.24 -6.63
C GLY A 299 3.21 -3.07 -5.35
N ASP A 300 2.19 -2.78 -4.55
CA ASP A 300 1.88 -3.51 -3.32
C ASP A 300 1.43 -4.95 -3.58
N SER A 301 0.89 -5.23 -4.77
CA SER A 301 0.54 -6.59 -5.21
C SER A 301 1.75 -7.47 -5.55
N GLY A 302 2.94 -6.88 -5.59
CA GLY A 302 4.18 -7.54 -5.99
C GLY A 302 4.38 -7.63 -7.51
N TRP A 303 3.58 -6.91 -8.30
CA TRP A 303 3.80 -6.80 -9.74
C TRP A 303 5.00 -5.89 -10.03
N LEU A 304 5.84 -6.31 -10.99
CA LEU A 304 6.92 -5.51 -11.55
C LEU A 304 6.81 -5.56 -13.08
N PRO A 305 7.14 -4.47 -13.81
CA PRO A 305 7.28 -4.53 -15.26
C PRO A 305 8.38 -5.51 -15.66
N ASP A 306 8.15 -6.30 -16.71
CA ASP A 306 9.17 -7.21 -17.27
C ASP A 306 10.40 -6.46 -17.78
N ASP A 307 10.23 -5.19 -18.15
CA ASP A 307 11.27 -4.30 -18.66
C ASP A 307 11.82 -3.31 -17.60
N LEU A 308 11.60 -3.58 -16.30
CA LEU A 308 11.98 -2.68 -15.21
C LEU A 308 13.49 -2.34 -15.21
N ASP A 309 14.33 -3.32 -15.54
CA ASP A 309 15.79 -3.19 -15.56
C ASP A 309 16.33 -2.80 -16.97
N LEU A 310 15.47 -2.56 -17.96
CA LEU A 310 15.87 -2.32 -19.35
C LEU A 310 16.68 -1.02 -19.50
N LEU A 311 17.79 -1.09 -20.23
CA LEU A 311 18.55 0.07 -20.69
C LEU A 311 18.29 0.34 -22.18
N ILE A 312 17.92 1.57 -22.49
CA ILE A 312 17.63 2.05 -23.84
C ILE A 312 18.93 2.53 -24.50
N HIS A 313 19.25 1.98 -25.67
CA HIS A 313 20.39 2.42 -26.49
C HIS A 313 20.12 3.82 -27.06
N ILE A 314 21.08 4.72 -26.88
CA ILE A 314 21.08 6.06 -27.48
C ILE A 314 22.33 6.21 -28.35
N PRO A 315 22.16 6.39 -29.68
CA PRO A 315 23.29 6.51 -30.59
C PRO A 315 24.02 7.84 -30.41
N LYS A 316 25.34 7.83 -30.64
CA LYS A 316 26.14 9.04 -30.77
C LYS A 316 25.63 9.90 -31.92
N GLY A 317 25.87 11.21 -31.84
CA GLY A 317 25.53 12.13 -32.92
C GLY A 317 25.04 13.49 -32.43
N PRO A 318 24.70 14.37 -33.40
CA PRO A 318 24.28 15.73 -33.12
C PRO A 318 22.87 15.78 -32.52
N PHE A 319 22.63 16.79 -31.68
CA PHE A 319 21.31 17.16 -31.18
C PHE A 319 21.24 18.64 -30.83
N LEU A 320 20.03 19.15 -30.63
CA LEU A 320 19.81 20.51 -30.15
C LEU A 320 19.70 20.52 -28.62
N CYS A 321 20.66 21.17 -27.95
CA CYS A 321 20.80 21.23 -26.50
C CYS A 321 20.38 22.60 -25.91
N GLY A 322 19.92 22.60 -24.66
CA GLY A 322 19.51 23.77 -23.89
C GLY A 322 18.22 24.44 -24.36
N GLU A 323 17.81 25.49 -23.66
CA GLU A 323 16.63 26.29 -24.02
C GLU A 323 16.81 26.97 -25.38
N GLY A 324 18.02 27.43 -25.68
CA GLY A 324 18.37 28.04 -26.96
C GLY A 324 18.47 27.07 -28.14
N LYS A 325 18.31 25.75 -27.90
CA LYS A 325 18.42 24.70 -28.92
C LYS A 325 19.71 24.79 -29.73
N THR A 326 20.82 25.01 -29.02
CA THR A 326 22.15 25.14 -29.62
C THR A 326 22.66 23.78 -30.08
N PRO A 327 23.29 23.67 -31.27
CA PRO A 327 23.89 22.42 -31.72
C PRO A 327 24.93 21.89 -30.72
N ALA A 328 24.78 20.64 -30.33
CA ALA A 328 25.71 19.86 -29.50
C ALA A 328 25.81 18.44 -30.07
N ALA A 329 26.68 17.60 -29.51
CA ALA A 329 26.80 16.21 -29.97
C ALA A 329 27.21 15.27 -28.84
N ILE A 330 26.53 14.12 -28.78
CA ILE A 330 26.99 12.96 -28.01
C ILE A 330 28.12 12.30 -28.78
N GLN A 331 29.24 12.04 -28.12
CA GLN A 331 30.47 11.53 -28.76
C GLN A 331 30.48 10.01 -28.92
N GLN A 332 29.84 9.30 -28.00
CA GLN A 332 29.81 7.84 -27.96
C GLN A 332 28.39 7.35 -27.70
N ASP A 333 28.08 6.17 -28.21
CA ASP A 333 26.84 5.49 -27.88
C ASP A 333 26.80 5.22 -26.38
N TYR A 334 25.61 5.19 -25.81
CA TYR A 334 25.42 4.82 -24.42
C TYR A 334 24.05 4.18 -24.25
N TRP A 335 23.85 3.51 -23.12
CA TRP A 335 22.56 2.98 -22.72
C TRP A 335 22.09 3.66 -21.46
N ILE A 336 20.80 3.96 -21.36
CA ILE A 336 20.23 4.71 -20.24
C ILE A 336 18.99 4.00 -19.71
N GLY A 337 18.81 3.97 -18.39
CA GLY A 337 17.65 3.34 -17.76
C GLY A 337 16.35 3.87 -18.33
N LYS A 338 15.45 2.96 -18.72
CA LYS A 338 14.11 3.30 -19.24
C LYS A 338 13.33 4.14 -18.22
N TYR A 339 13.42 3.77 -16.95
CA TYR A 339 12.79 4.42 -15.80
C TYR A 339 13.83 5.05 -14.86
N PRO A 340 13.43 6.01 -14.01
CA PRO A 340 14.16 6.29 -12.77
C PRO A 340 14.30 5.01 -11.93
N VAL A 341 15.38 4.91 -11.16
CA VAL A 341 15.60 3.75 -10.26
C VAL A 341 14.44 3.68 -9.26
N THR A 342 13.81 2.51 -9.13
CA THR A 342 12.67 2.31 -8.22
C THR A 342 13.10 1.87 -6.83
N ASN A 343 12.19 1.97 -5.86
CA ASN A 343 12.42 1.38 -4.54
C ASN A 343 12.68 -0.14 -4.60
N ALA A 344 11.99 -0.88 -5.48
CA ALA A 344 12.24 -2.31 -5.66
C ALA A 344 13.67 -2.60 -6.14
N GLN A 345 14.19 -1.77 -7.06
CA GLN A 345 15.58 -1.88 -7.51
C GLN A 345 16.56 -1.47 -6.42
N TYR A 346 16.29 -0.38 -5.70
CA TYR A 346 17.16 0.12 -4.63
C TYR A 346 17.20 -0.80 -3.41
N GLN A 347 16.10 -1.50 -3.09
CA GLN A 347 16.08 -2.51 -2.03
C GLN A 347 17.10 -3.63 -2.29
N ARG A 348 17.32 -4.03 -3.55
CA ARG A 348 18.35 -5.02 -3.92
C ARG A 348 19.77 -4.54 -3.55
N PHE A 349 20.04 -3.25 -3.69
CA PHE A 349 21.32 -2.65 -3.27
C PHE A 349 21.47 -2.66 -1.75
N ILE A 350 20.41 -2.31 -1.01
CA ILE A 350 20.40 -2.38 0.46
C ILE A 350 20.64 -3.83 0.93
N ASP A 351 19.91 -4.79 0.36
CA ASP A 351 19.99 -6.22 0.72
C ASP A 351 21.38 -6.81 0.42
N ALA A 352 22.06 -6.31 -0.62
CA ALA A 352 23.43 -6.68 -0.96
C ALA A 352 24.50 -6.03 -0.05
N GLY A 353 24.11 -5.37 1.04
CA GLY A 353 25.02 -4.69 1.96
C GLY A 353 25.57 -3.38 1.40
N GLY A 354 24.85 -2.72 0.50
CA GLY A 354 25.30 -1.53 -0.24
C GLY A 354 25.80 -0.39 0.63
N TYR A 355 25.16 -0.17 1.79
CA TYR A 355 25.59 0.87 2.76
C TYR A 355 26.75 0.43 3.66
N GLN A 356 27.03 -0.87 3.74
CA GLN A 356 28.08 -1.43 4.60
C GLN A 356 29.36 -1.72 3.82
N ASN A 357 29.28 -1.89 2.51
CA ASN A 357 30.43 -2.21 1.67
C ASN A 357 31.14 -0.94 1.16
N ARG A 358 32.33 -0.66 1.71
CA ARG A 358 33.20 0.46 1.33
C ARG A 358 33.53 0.50 -0.16
N THR A 359 33.63 -0.64 -0.84
CA THR A 359 34.12 -0.69 -2.24
C THR A 359 33.19 -0.01 -3.23
N PHE A 360 31.92 0.15 -2.88
CA PHE A 360 30.95 0.83 -3.75
C PHE A 360 31.05 2.36 -3.67
N TRP A 361 31.64 2.91 -2.61
CA TRP A 361 31.60 4.33 -2.32
C TRP A 361 32.88 5.05 -2.78
N THR A 362 32.73 6.30 -3.21
CA THR A 362 33.86 7.23 -3.29
C THR A 362 34.38 7.56 -1.89
N GLU A 363 35.61 8.09 -1.79
CA GLU A 363 36.18 8.49 -0.49
C GLU A 363 35.28 9.50 0.23
N GLN A 364 34.89 10.58 -0.46
CA GLN A 364 34.01 11.62 0.07
C GLN A 364 32.62 11.06 0.43
N GLY A 365 32.05 10.20 -0.43
CA GLY A 365 30.76 9.58 -0.17
C GLY A 365 30.79 8.68 1.07
N TRP A 366 31.84 7.89 1.25
CA TRP A 366 32.01 7.03 2.41
C TRP A 366 32.17 7.84 3.71
N GLN A 367 32.94 8.94 3.65
CA GLN A 367 33.10 9.85 4.78
C GLN A 367 31.74 10.43 5.20
N GLN A 368 30.99 11.01 4.26
CA GLN A 368 29.66 11.59 4.51
C GLN A 368 28.68 10.56 5.06
N ARG A 369 28.64 9.36 4.44
CA ARG A 369 27.80 8.25 4.88
C ARG A 369 28.11 7.83 6.31
N THR A 370 29.39 7.79 6.68
CA THR A 370 29.86 7.38 8.01
C THR A 370 29.55 8.45 9.04
N GLU A 371 29.88 9.71 8.77
CA GLU A 371 29.62 10.85 9.66
C GLU A 371 28.12 11.02 9.95
N LYS A 372 27.28 10.86 8.93
CA LYS A 372 25.82 11.00 9.05
C LYS A 372 25.08 9.69 9.33
N VAL A 373 25.81 8.59 9.50
CA VAL A 373 25.31 7.26 9.87
C VAL A 373 24.19 6.75 8.94
N TRP A 374 24.34 6.97 7.63
CA TRP A 374 23.31 6.56 6.68
C TRP A 374 23.28 5.03 6.50
N GLN A 375 22.10 4.44 6.60
CA GLN A 375 21.87 3.00 6.39
C GLN A 375 20.88 2.69 5.27
N GLN A 376 20.17 3.72 4.81
CA GLN A 376 19.09 3.69 3.84
C GLN A 376 18.78 5.13 3.39
N PRO A 377 17.95 5.33 2.36
CA PRO A 377 17.49 6.66 1.94
C PRO A 377 16.77 7.42 3.05
N GLY A 378 16.76 8.76 2.96
CA GLY A 378 16.25 9.64 4.03
C GLY A 378 14.78 9.44 4.42
N TYR A 379 13.95 8.90 3.53
CA TYR A 379 12.50 8.71 3.72
C TYR A 379 12.07 7.23 3.62
N TRP A 380 13.02 6.30 3.69
CA TRP A 380 12.77 4.87 3.43
C TRP A 380 11.73 4.21 4.36
N GLN A 381 11.60 4.72 5.58
CA GLN A 381 10.68 4.20 6.60
C GLN A 381 9.29 4.85 6.55
N ASP A 382 9.11 5.89 5.72
CA ASP A 382 7.82 6.50 5.49
C ASP A 382 7.08 5.72 4.40
N SER A 383 5.98 5.08 4.80
CA SER A 383 5.13 4.29 3.90
C SER A 383 4.62 5.08 2.68
N GLY A 384 4.54 6.41 2.76
CA GLY A 384 4.14 7.25 1.63
C GLY A 384 5.14 7.24 0.47
N TRP A 385 6.41 6.87 0.73
CA TRP A 385 7.50 6.91 -0.25
C TRP A 385 8.12 5.54 -0.52
N ALA A 386 7.72 4.49 0.20
CA ALA A 386 8.35 3.16 0.16
C ALA A 386 7.73 2.19 -0.86
N ASN A 387 6.75 2.62 -1.67
CA ASN A 387 6.09 1.72 -2.63
C ASN A 387 7.11 1.15 -3.65
N PRO A 388 7.10 -0.16 -3.94
CA PRO A 388 8.12 -0.81 -4.77
C PRO A 388 8.29 -0.22 -6.18
N LEU A 389 7.21 0.27 -6.81
CA LEU A 389 7.26 0.81 -8.17
C LEU A 389 7.52 2.32 -8.24
N SER A 390 7.43 3.03 -7.12
CA SER A 390 7.79 4.44 -7.10
C SER A 390 9.30 4.63 -7.28
N PRO A 391 9.74 5.72 -7.93
CA PRO A 391 11.14 6.11 -7.92
C PRO A 391 11.69 6.21 -6.50
N VAL A 392 12.93 5.76 -6.30
CA VAL A 392 13.62 5.97 -5.02
C VAL A 392 13.85 7.47 -4.80
N VAL A 393 13.54 7.94 -3.60
CA VAL A 393 13.70 9.33 -3.19
C VAL A 393 14.50 9.45 -1.90
N GLY A 394 14.94 10.67 -1.57
CA GLY A 394 15.76 10.90 -0.38
C GLY A 394 17.18 10.34 -0.51
N VAL A 395 17.66 10.20 -1.75
CA VAL A 395 19.01 9.76 -2.09
C VAL A 395 19.83 10.96 -2.57
N CYS A 396 21.05 11.07 -2.06
CA CYS A 396 22.00 12.08 -2.52
C CYS A 396 22.87 11.55 -3.68
N ALA A 397 23.71 12.41 -4.26
CA ALA A 397 24.55 12.04 -5.39
C ALA A 397 25.54 10.90 -5.04
N TYR A 398 26.08 10.90 -3.81
CA TYR A 398 27.00 9.84 -3.34
C TYR A 398 26.33 8.48 -3.26
N GLU A 399 25.08 8.43 -2.80
CA GLU A 399 24.28 7.20 -2.75
C GLU A 399 23.97 6.68 -4.15
N ALA A 400 23.63 7.57 -5.07
CA ALA A 400 23.35 7.21 -6.45
C ALA A 400 24.61 6.67 -7.15
N GLN A 401 25.78 7.24 -6.88
CA GLN A 401 27.07 6.71 -7.36
C GLN A 401 27.40 5.34 -6.76
N ALA A 402 27.19 5.16 -5.45
CA ALA A 402 27.41 3.88 -4.80
C ALA A 402 26.50 2.78 -5.38
N TYR A 403 25.23 3.12 -5.64
CA TYR A 403 24.31 2.25 -6.34
C TYR A 403 24.83 1.89 -7.74
N CYS A 404 25.31 2.86 -8.52
CA CYS A 404 25.87 2.60 -9.86
C CYS A 404 27.08 1.66 -9.81
N SER A 405 28.00 1.88 -8.86
CA SER A 405 29.19 1.05 -8.65
C SER A 405 28.82 -0.40 -8.29
N TRP A 406 27.81 -0.59 -7.44
CA TRP A 406 27.27 -1.91 -7.16
C TRP A 406 26.60 -2.52 -8.40
N LEU A 407 25.75 -1.77 -9.10
CA LEU A 407 24.99 -2.26 -10.24
C LEU A 407 25.89 -2.69 -11.41
N GLN A 408 27.07 -2.08 -11.57
CA GLN A 408 28.12 -2.54 -12.49
C GLN A 408 28.34 -4.05 -12.39
N THR A 409 28.39 -4.58 -11.16
CA THR A 409 28.63 -6.01 -10.93
C THR A 409 27.51 -6.88 -11.49
N LEU A 410 26.27 -6.41 -11.41
CA LEU A 410 25.10 -7.13 -11.92
C LEU A 410 24.96 -7.01 -13.44
N VAL A 411 25.25 -5.83 -14.02
CA VAL A 411 25.21 -5.61 -15.46
C VAL A 411 26.22 -6.50 -16.18
N LEU A 412 27.44 -6.63 -15.63
CA LEU A 412 28.46 -7.52 -16.19
C LEU A 412 28.09 -9.00 -16.04
N ALA A 413 27.45 -9.39 -14.93
CA ALA A 413 27.08 -10.78 -14.67
C ALA A 413 25.86 -11.24 -15.48
N HIS A 414 24.92 -10.33 -15.76
CA HIS A 414 23.61 -10.62 -16.36
C HIS A 414 23.20 -9.57 -17.40
N PRO A 415 23.97 -9.36 -18.49
CA PRO A 415 23.71 -8.31 -19.47
C PRO A 415 22.34 -8.45 -20.17
N ASP A 416 21.87 -9.68 -20.35
CA ASP A 416 20.57 -10.03 -20.93
C ASP A 416 19.40 -9.44 -20.16
N ARG A 417 19.49 -9.40 -18.82
CA ARG A 417 18.50 -8.77 -17.94
C ARG A 417 18.30 -7.28 -18.22
N PHE A 418 19.36 -6.61 -18.69
CA PHE A 418 19.36 -5.18 -18.99
C PHE A 418 19.04 -4.89 -20.47
N GLY A 419 18.66 -5.92 -21.24
CA GLY A 419 18.36 -5.82 -22.67
C GLY A 419 19.61 -5.63 -23.55
N LEU A 420 20.80 -5.93 -23.02
CA LEU A 420 22.05 -5.79 -23.74
C LEU A 420 22.27 -7.04 -24.60
N THR A 421 21.85 -6.96 -25.86
CA THR A 421 21.96 -8.06 -26.84
C THR A 421 23.22 -7.96 -27.70
N GLU A 422 23.83 -6.78 -27.76
CA GLU A 422 25.09 -6.52 -28.45
C GLU A 422 26.26 -6.41 -27.46
N ALA A 423 27.48 -6.68 -27.93
CA ALA A 423 28.67 -6.53 -27.12
C ALA A 423 28.88 -5.04 -26.77
N VAL A 424 28.71 -4.70 -25.49
CA VAL A 424 29.06 -3.39 -24.95
C VAL A 424 30.58 -3.30 -24.82
N PRO A 425 31.23 -2.16 -25.15
CA PRO A 425 32.67 -2.03 -25.00
C PRO A 425 33.12 -2.30 -23.56
N GLU A 426 34.22 -3.04 -23.39
CA GLU A 426 34.75 -3.42 -22.07
C GLU A 426 35.09 -2.22 -21.17
N SER A 427 35.35 -1.06 -21.77
CA SER A 427 35.65 0.18 -21.05
C SER A 427 34.41 0.83 -20.43
N TYR A 428 33.19 0.40 -20.76
CA TYR A 428 31.97 1.06 -20.32
C TYR A 428 31.66 0.76 -18.87
N CYS A 429 31.13 1.76 -18.18
CA CYS A 429 30.74 1.65 -16.79
C CYS A 429 29.32 2.16 -16.53
N VAL A 430 28.71 1.63 -15.49
CA VAL A 430 27.45 2.07 -14.91
C VAL A 430 27.72 3.29 -14.05
N ARG A 431 27.05 4.40 -14.36
CA ARG A 431 27.24 5.70 -13.71
C ARG A 431 25.98 6.56 -13.78
N LEU A 432 26.00 7.70 -13.11
CA LEU A 432 25.03 8.76 -13.37
C LEU A 432 25.18 9.29 -14.82
N PRO A 433 24.10 9.78 -15.45
CA PRO A 433 24.17 10.41 -16.76
C PRO A 433 24.91 11.75 -16.71
N SER A 434 25.47 12.16 -17.85
CA SER A 434 25.87 13.55 -18.09
C SER A 434 24.63 14.42 -18.23
N ASN A 435 24.77 15.74 -18.04
CA ASN A 435 23.70 16.69 -18.39
C ASN A 435 23.25 16.54 -19.85
N ASP A 436 24.21 16.39 -20.78
CA ASP A 436 23.95 16.31 -22.21
C ASP A 436 23.37 14.94 -22.60
N GLU A 437 23.85 13.86 -21.99
CA GLU A 437 23.29 12.51 -22.18
C GLU A 437 21.84 12.48 -21.72
N TRP A 438 21.58 12.92 -20.49
CA TRP A 438 20.23 12.98 -19.95
C TRP A 438 19.31 13.81 -20.86
N GLU A 439 19.77 14.99 -21.28
CA GLU A 439 18.98 15.89 -22.12
C GLU A 439 18.68 15.28 -23.49
N ARG A 440 19.71 14.73 -24.15
CA ARG A 440 19.57 14.06 -25.45
C ARG A 440 18.54 12.93 -25.37
N ALA A 441 18.62 12.10 -24.33
CA ALA A 441 17.72 10.95 -24.17
C ALA A 441 16.28 11.39 -23.89
N ALA A 442 16.09 12.46 -23.11
CA ALA A 442 14.77 13.01 -22.78
C ALA A 442 14.11 13.69 -23.98
N ARG A 443 14.84 14.49 -24.77
CA ARG A 443 14.25 15.39 -25.78
C ARG A 443 14.41 14.94 -27.24
N GLY A 444 15.22 13.93 -27.49
CA GLY A 444 15.59 13.51 -28.83
C GLY A 444 16.59 14.45 -29.51
N VAL A 445 16.82 14.22 -30.80
CA VAL A 445 17.73 15.02 -31.62
C VAL A 445 17.18 16.42 -31.96
N GLY A 446 15.86 16.55 -32.08
CA GLY A 446 15.16 17.74 -32.60
C GLY A 446 14.89 18.84 -31.57
N GLY A 447 15.38 18.72 -30.33
CA GLY A 447 15.21 19.75 -29.31
C GLY A 447 13.75 19.94 -28.88
N ARG A 448 13.04 18.85 -28.54
CA ARG A 448 11.67 18.93 -28.00
C ARG A 448 11.66 19.71 -26.68
N GLU A 449 10.51 20.29 -26.36
CA GLU A 449 10.32 21.06 -25.12
C GLU A 449 10.03 20.13 -23.94
N TYR A 450 9.13 19.17 -24.18
CA TYR A 450 8.83 18.02 -23.33
C TYR A 450 9.17 16.74 -24.10
N PRO A 451 9.34 15.59 -23.42
CA PRO A 451 9.69 14.34 -24.11
C PRO A 451 8.74 13.99 -25.26
N TRP A 452 7.44 14.25 -25.05
CA TRP A 452 6.37 13.99 -26.03
C TRP A 452 6.17 15.09 -27.09
N GLY A 453 6.83 16.25 -26.99
CA GLY A 453 6.68 17.30 -28.00
C GLY A 453 6.87 18.72 -27.51
N LYS A 454 6.09 19.64 -28.08
CA LYS A 454 6.20 21.09 -27.82
C LYS A 454 5.29 21.55 -26.69
N ASP A 455 4.03 21.14 -26.73
CA ASP A 455 2.99 21.67 -25.85
C ASP A 455 2.83 20.79 -24.60
N PHE A 456 2.52 21.43 -23.48
CA PHE A 456 2.26 20.75 -22.22
C PHE A 456 1.01 19.88 -22.31
N LYS A 457 1.07 18.67 -21.75
CA LYS A 457 -0.03 17.72 -21.68
C LYS A 457 -0.06 17.08 -20.30
N ALA A 458 -1.05 17.41 -19.47
CA ALA A 458 -1.17 16.90 -18.11
C ALA A 458 -1.20 15.36 -18.04
N GLY A 459 -1.83 14.69 -19.01
CA GLY A 459 -1.88 13.24 -19.09
C GLY A 459 -0.52 12.55 -19.33
N CYS A 460 0.52 13.30 -19.68
CA CYS A 460 1.85 12.79 -20.02
C CYS A 460 2.89 12.93 -18.88
N VAL A 461 2.53 13.55 -17.74
CA VAL A 461 3.50 13.88 -16.69
C VAL A 461 2.88 13.93 -15.29
N ASN A 462 3.65 13.51 -14.28
CA ASN A 462 3.33 13.81 -12.89
C ASN A 462 4.04 15.11 -12.48
N CYS A 463 3.33 16.24 -12.48
CA CYS A 463 3.81 17.54 -11.99
C CYS A 463 2.69 18.29 -11.28
N ALA A 464 3.00 19.42 -10.61
CA ALA A 464 2.03 20.15 -9.80
C ALA A 464 0.77 20.57 -10.58
N ASP A 465 0.93 20.91 -11.87
CA ASP A 465 -0.16 21.36 -12.75
C ASP A 465 -0.96 20.20 -13.37
N SER A 466 -0.57 18.95 -13.09
CA SER A 466 -1.29 17.74 -13.54
C SER A 466 -2.23 17.19 -12.47
N TRP A 467 -2.15 17.73 -11.25
CA TRP A 467 -3.00 17.35 -10.12
C TRP A 467 -4.30 18.15 -10.07
N GLU A 468 -5.32 17.51 -9.55
CA GLU A 468 -6.59 18.10 -9.17
C GLU A 468 -6.34 19.19 -8.10
N ILE A 469 -7.13 20.28 -8.15
CA ILE A 469 -6.91 21.51 -7.37
C ILE A 469 -6.71 21.22 -5.88
N ASP A 470 -7.49 20.29 -5.31
CA ASP A 470 -7.50 19.95 -3.89
C ASP A 470 -6.95 18.55 -3.59
N ALA A 471 -6.17 17.96 -4.50
CA ALA A 471 -5.57 16.63 -4.28
C ALA A 471 -4.70 16.62 -3.00
N LYS A 472 -5.08 15.79 -2.03
CA LYS A 472 -4.39 15.63 -0.73
C LYS A 472 -3.31 14.56 -0.75
N ASP A 473 -3.28 13.73 -1.80
CA ASP A 473 -2.44 12.55 -1.95
C ASP A 473 -1.32 12.75 -2.99
N ARG A 474 -0.93 14.02 -3.23
CA ARG A 474 0.15 14.36 -4.16
C ARG A 474 1.46 13.71 -3.73
N GLY A 475 2.21 13.21 -4.70
CA GLY A 475 3.50 12.57 -4.47
C GLY A 475 4.03 11.93 -5.73
N THR A 476 5.03 11.07 -5.57
CA THR A 476 5.51 10.23 -6.68
C THR A 476 4.44 9.25 -7.13
N THR A 477 4.54 8.86 -8.39
CA THR A 477 3.75 7.83 -9.05
C THR A 477 4.64 6.64 -9.37
N ALA A 478 4.05 5.46 -9.44
CA ALA A 478 4.73 4.28 -9.98
C ALA A 478 5.32 4.58 -11.36
N VAL A 479 6.50 4.04 -11.64
CA VAL A 479 7.10 4.12 -12.98
C VAL A 479 6.25 3.35 -13.98
N GLY A 480 6.29 3.77 -15.25
CA GLY A 480 5.56 3.07 -16.32
C GLY A 480 4.07 3.43 -16.46
N LEU A 481 3.57 4.36 -15.66
CA LEU A 481 2.20 4.87 -15.81
C LEU A 481 2.06 5.87 -16.96
N PHE A 482 3.09 6.67 -17.26
CA PHE A 482 3.03 7.75 -18.25
C PHE A 482 3.59 7.31 -19.61
N VAL A 483 3.01 6.26 -20.21
CA VAL A 483 3.46 5.75 -21.52
C VAL A 483 3.33 6.80 -22.64
N GLN A 484 2.37 7.71 -22.53
CA GLN A 484 2.18 8.84 -23.44
C GLN A 484 3.22 9.95 -23.25
N GLY A 485 3.89 9.94 -22.09
CA GLY A 485 4.99 10.85 -21.75
C GLY A 485 6.36 10.39 -22.23
N ALA A 486 6.41 9.34 -23.05
CA ALA A 486 7.67 8.77 -23.52
C ALA A 486 8.52 9.76 -24.32
N SER A 487 9.83 9.67 -24.11
CA SER A 487 10.81 10.28 -25.01
C SER A 487 10.76 9.61 -26.39
N PRO A 488 11.32 10.24 -27.45
CA PRO A 488 11.33 9.62 -28.78
C PRO A 488 12.05 8.26 -28.82
N ASP A 489 13.00 8.03 -27.92
CA ASP A 489 13.75 6.78 -27.82
C ASP A 489 13.08 5.78 -26.83
N GLY A 490 11.97 6.16 -26.19
CA GLY A 490 11.16 5.27 -25.35
C GLY A 490 11.45 5.33 -23.84
N LEU A 491 12.22 6.33 -23.38
CA LEU A 491 12.40 6.56 -21.94
C LEU A 491 11.11 7.11 -21.33
N LEU A 492 10.81 6.68 -20.11
CA LEU A 492 9.66 7.15 -19.35
C LEU A 492 10.11 8.02 -18.17
N ASP A 493 9.18 8.87 -17.74
CA ASP A 493 9.32 9.75 -16.58
C ASP A 493 10.53 10.72 -16.66
N CYS A 494 10.98 11.09 -17.87
CA CYS A 494 12.01 12.14 -18.07
C CYS A 494 11.47 13.57 -17.86
N SER A 495 10.24 13.71 -17.37
CA SER A 495 9.58 14.98 -17.07
C SER A 495 8.69 14.73 -15.87
N GLY A 496 8.86 15.52 -14.81
CA GLY A 496 8.13 15.36 -13.56
C GLY A 496 8.53 14.11 -12.76
N ASN A 497 7.62 13.62 -11.91
CA ASN A 497 7.81 12.57 -10.92
C ASN A 497 8.94 12.88 -9.93
N VAL A 498 10.21 12.73 -10.29
CA VAL A 498 11.37 13.08 -9.45
C VAL A 498 12.44 13.81 -10.25
N TRP A 499 13.12 14.71 -9.56
CA TRP A 499 14.36 15.29 -10.05
C TRP A 499 15.42 14.20 -10.11
N GLU A 500 16.20 14.17 -11.19
CA GLU A 500 17.19 13.12 -11.38
C GLU A 500 18.62 13.67 -11.34
N TRP A 501 19.46 13.08 -10.49
CA TRP A 501 20.88 13.43 -10.43
C TRP A 501 21.60 13.19 -11.76
N ALA A 502 22.33 14.20 -12.23
CA ALA A 502 23.18 14.18 -13.41
C ALA A 502 24.52 14.87 -13.13
N PHE A 503 25.54 14.49 -13.88
CA PHE A 503 26.91 14.97 -13.72
C PHE A 503 27.31 15.92 -14.86
N SER A 504 28.31 16.76 -14.61
CA SER A 504 28.97 17.60 -15.61
C SER A 504 30.48 17.44 -15.48
N ALA A 505 31.20 17.50 -16.60
CA ALA A 505 32.65 17.38 -16.68
C ALA A 505 33.43 18.31 -15.72
N ASN A 506 32.82 19.41 -15.25
CA ASN A 506 33.41 20.30 -14.24
C ASN A 506 33.13 19.84 -12.79
N GLU A 507 32.94 18.53 -12.58
CA GLU A 507 32.62 17.88 -11.29
C GLU A 507 31.38 18.42 -10.56
N ASN A 508 30.46 19.05 -11.30
CA ASN A 508 29.24 19.62 -10.75
C ASN A 508 28.07 18.65 -10.90
N TYR A 509 27.27 18.55 -9.84
CA TYR A 509 26.04 17.76 -9.83
C TYR A 509 24.85 18.67 -10.07
N TYR A 510 23.98 18.17 -10.94
CA TYR A 510 22.75 18.84 -11.34
C TYR A 510 21.58 17.89 -11.14
N ASN A 511 20.39 18.47 -11.07
CA ASN A 511 19.14 17.75 -11.13
C ASN A 511 18.43 18.10 -12.44
N ARG A 512 17.82 17.10 -13.07
CA ARG A 512 17.13 17.22 -14.37
C ARG A 512 15.68 16.73 -14.27
N GLY A 513 14.82 17.22 -15.17
CA GLY A 513 13.47 16.71 -15.40
C GLY A 513 12.34 17.30 -14.56
N GLY A 514 12.64 17.99 -13.45
CA GLY A 514 11.60 18.47 -12.54
C GLY A 514 11.02 17.37 -11.67
N SER A 515 9.95 17.62 -10.92
CA SER A 515 9.32 16.61 -10.07
C SER A 515 7.83 16.86 -9.83
N TRP A 516 7.17 15.94 -9.13
CA TRP A 516 5.73 15.92 -8.86
C TRP A 516 5.18 17.22 -8.23
N ASN A 517 6.01 17.98 -7.52
CA ASN A 517 5.62 19.24 -6.85
C ASN A 517 6.08 20.52 -7.57
N TYR A 518 6.57 20.41 -8.81
CA TYR A 518 6.96 21.56 -9.62
C TYR A 518 5.97 21.84 -10.74
N GLN A 519 5.81 23.12 -11.10
CA GLN A 519 4.91 23.57 -12.18
C GLN A 519 5.48 23.24 -13.57
N THR A 520 4.63 23.34 -14.59
CA THR A 520 4.88 23.00 -15.99
C THR A 520 6.18 23.59 -16.55
N GLY A 521 6.51 24.85 -16.18
CA GLY A 521 7.73 25.51 -16.62
C GLY A 521 9.02 24.85 -16.13
N ASN A 522 8.96 24.05 -15.06
CA ASN A 522 10.09 23.41 -14.41
C ASN A 522 10.20 21.89 -14.71
N VAL A 523 9.36 21.36 -15.60
CA VAL A 523 9.43 19.95 -16.03
C VAL A 523 9.79 19.80 -17.51
N ARG A 524 10.32 20.86 -18.14
CA ARG A 524 10.79 20.88 -19.53
C ARG A 524 12.15 20.17 -19.65
N CYS A 525 12.43 19.56 -20.80
CA CYS A 525 13.65 18.76 -21.00
C CYS A 525 14.95 19.56 -20.79
N ALA A 526 14.95 20.87 -21.05
CA ALA A 526 16.14 21.71 -20.92
C ALA A 526 16.41 22.17 -19.48
N ILE A 527 15.45 22.01 -18.56
CA ILE A 527 15.55 22.50 -17.19
C ILE A 527 16.62 21.71 -16.42
N ARG A 528 17.50 22.46 -15.73
CA ARG A 528 18.43 21.94 -14.74
C ARG A 528 18.42 22.83 -13.52
N ASP A 529 18.67 22.21 -12.38
CA ASP A 529 18.97 22.91 -11.13
C ASP A 529 20.30 22.39 -10.55
N ARG A 530 20.98 23.22 -9.77
CA ARG A 530 22.24 22.84 -9.10
C ARG A 530 21.98 22.67 -7.62
N ASN A 531 22.33 21.52 -7.08
CA ASN A 531 22.17 21.23 -5.66
C ASN A 531 23.47 20.70 -5.05
N HIS A 532 23.55 20.77 -3.72
CA HIS A 532 24.66 20.17 -2.98
C HIS A 532 24.62 18.64 -3.09
N THR A 533 25.80 18.04 -3.20
CA THR A 533 25.99 16.60 -3.46
C THR A 533 25.41 15.69 -2.38
N ASP A 534 25.27 16.20 -1.17
CA ASP A 534 24.76 15.49 0.01
C ASP A 534 23.28 15.78 0.31
N THR A 535 22.61 16.61 -0.52
CA THR A 535 21.19 16.91 -0.38
C THR A 535 20.35 15.66 -0.59
N ARG A 536 19.41 15.41 0.33
CA ARG A 536 18.36 14.39 0.23
C ARG A 536 17.00 15.09 0.29
N ASN A 537 16.10 14.76 -0.64
CA ASN A 537 14.75 15.32 -0.68
C ASN A 537 13.73 14.29 -1.17
N VAL A 538 12.47 14.41 -0.75
CA VAL A 538 11.34 13.54 -1.15
C VAL A 538 11.03 13.58 -2.64
N ASN A 539 11.65 14.49 -3.38
CA ASN A 539 11.49 14.62 -4.82
C ASN A 539 12.81 14.45 -5.59
N PHE A 540 13.90 14.00 -4.94
CA PHE A 540 15.20 13.77 -5.56
C PHE A 540 15.46 12.26 -5.68
N GLY A 541 15.55 11.78 -6.92
CA GLY A 541 15.94 10.43 -7.30
C GLY A 541 17.05 10.46 -8.36
N PHE A 542 17.15 9.42 -9.16
CA PHE A 542 18.13 9.33 -10.24
C PHE A 542 17.76 8.25 -11.26
N ARG A 543 18.38 8.33 -12.43
CA ARG A 543 18.52 7.21 -13.38
C ARG A 543 19.98 6.95 -13.66
N LEU A 544 20.25 5.83 -14.34
CA LEU A 544 21.61 5.37 -14.60
C LEU A 544 21.91 5.29 -16.10
N VAL A 545 23.19 5.36 -16.43
CA VAL A 545 23.75 5.17 -17.76
C VAL A 545 24.82 4.08 -17.71
N LEU A 546 24.85 3.21 -18.72
CA LEU A 546 26.00 2.41 -19.10
C LEU A 546 26.67 3.08 -20.30
N GLY A 547 27.86 3.63 -20.10
CA GLY A 547 28.53 4.45 -21.12
C GLY A 547 30.02 4.58 -20.87
N SER A 548 30.71 5.34 -21.70
CA SER A 548 32.13 5.63 -21.50
C SER A 548 32.38 6.28 -20.13
N PRO A 549 33.53 6.01 -19.48
CA PRO A 549 33.89 6.70 -18.25
C PRO A 549 34.08 8.21 -18.49
N TRP A 550 34.03 8.98 -17.40
CA TRP A 550 34.26 10.43 -17.41
C TRP A 550 35.71 10.80 -17.71
#